data_AF-T1HMD2-F1
#
_entry.id   AF-T1HMD2-F1
#
_cell.length_a   1.000
_cell.length_b   1.000
_cell.length_c   1.000
_cell.angle_alpha   90.00
_cell.angle_beta   90.00
_cell.angle_gamma   90.00
#
_symmetry.space_group_name_H-M   'P 1'
#
loop_
_entity.id
_entity.type
_entity.pdbx_description
1 polymer ?
#
loop_
_entity_poly.entity_id
_entity_poly.type
_entity_poly.pdbx_seq_one_letter_code
_entity_poly.pdbx_strand_id
1 'polypeptide(L)'
;MDHSSKFDYVEYAAFISMLLLSIFIGFYFGCIKGGQNTVTGYLLGSKRMTVFPIIMSLVSTNISGITLLGMPTEVYMFGTQFVMSIVPAIVASIINVIAILPVFYKLQLISLYEVSFNAKT
;
A
#
# COMPACT_ATOMS: atom_id res chain seq x y z
N MET A 1 -14.56 -27.17 -34.79
CA MET A 1 -13.34 -27.96 -34.51
C MET A 1 -12.12 -27.08 -34.78
N ASP A 2 -11.63 -26.41 -33.74
CA ASP A 2 -10.20 -26.20 -33.46
C ASP A 2 -10.10 -26.14 -31.93
N HIS A 3 -9.59 -27.23 -31.36
CA HIS A 3 -9.19 -27.36 -29.96
C HIS A 3 -7.66 -27.34 -29.94
N SER A 4 -7.03 -26.25 -29.48
CA SER A 4 -5.64 -26.32 -29.00
C SER A 4 -5.18 -25.08 -28.23
N SER A 5 -5.51 -25.05 -26.93
CA SER A 5 -4.62 -24.71 -25.81
C SER A 5 -3.51 -23.65 -26.02
N LYS A 6 -3.85 -22.41 -26.36
CA LYS A 6 -2.88 -21.30 -26.48
C LYS A 6 -3.29 -19.98 -25.80
N PHE A 7 -4.28 -19.99 -24.92
CA PHE A 7 -4.46 -18.85 -23.99
C PHE A 7 -3.40 -18.87 -22.87
N ASP A 8 -2.90 -20.04 -22.48
CA ASP A 8 -2.00 -20.18 -21.34
C ASP A 8 -0.60 -19.55 -21.49
N TYR A 9 -0.02 -19.42 -22.70
CA TYR A 9 1.41 -19.08 -22.79
C TYR A 9 1.71 -17.61 -22.42
N VAL A 10 0.86 -16.68 -22.85
CA VAL A 10 1.02 -15.25 -22.56
C VAL A 10 0.69 -14.97 -21.09
N GLU A 11 -0.35 -15.62 -20.57
CA GLU A 11 -0.80 -15.51 -19.19
C GLU A 11 0.26 -16.09 -18.22
N TYR A 12 0.81 -17.25 -18.57
CA TYR A 12 1.91 -17.89 -17.84
C TYR A 12 3.21 -17.10 -17.91
N ALA A 13 3.55 -16.53 -19.08
CA ALA A 13 4.71 -15.65 -19.22
C ALA A 13 4.57 -14.36 -18.38
N ALA A 14 3.38 -13.76 -18.34
CA ALA A 14 3.10 -12.62 -17.48
C ALA A 14 3.23 -12.97 -15.99
N PHE A 15 2.68 -14.13 -15.58
CA PHE A 15 2.78 -14.61 -14.21
C PHE A 15 4.23 -14.91 -13.78
N ILE A 16 4.98 -15.61 -14.62
CA ILE A 16 6.40 -15.89 -14.37
C ILE A 16 7.21 -14.59 -14.32
N SER A 17 7.00 -13.66 -15.26
CA SER A 17 7.77 -12.41 -15.27
C SER A 17 7.48 -11.56 -14.04
N MET A 18 6.23 -11.49 -13.58
CA MET A 18 5.86 -10.83 -12.31
C MET A 18 6.56 -11.48 -11.11
N LEU A 19 6.56 -12.81 -11.03
CA LEU A 19 7.25 -13.54 -9.96
C LEU A 19 8.76 -13.31 -9.99
N LEU A 20 9.38 -13.38 -11.18
CA LEU A 20 10.80 -13.12 -11.35
C LEU A 20 11.17 -11.70 -10.95
N LEU A 21 10.38 -10.69 -11.30
CA LEU A 21 10.59 -9.31 -10.87
C LEU A 21 10.48 -9.19 -9.34
N SER A 22 9.48 -9.81 -8.72
CA SER A 22 9.31 -9.81 -7.27
C SER A 22 10.50 -10.46 -6.56
N ILE A 23 10.95 -11.62 -7.04
CA ILE A 23 12.12 -12.33 -6.51
C ILE A 23 13.38 -11.51 -6.74
N PHE A 24 13.53 -10.89 -7.91
CA PHE A 24 14.69 -10.08 -8.24
C PHE A 24 14.82 -8.87 -7.32
N ILE A 25 13.72 -8.14 -7.08
CA ILE A 25 13.71 -6.99 -6.16
C ILE A 25 13.99 -7.46 -4.72
N GLY A 26 13.35 -8.56 -4.29
CA GLY A 26 13.60 -9.14 -2.96
C GLY A 26 15.04 -9.61 -2.77
N PHE A 27 15.62 -10.27 -3.78
CA PHE A 27 17.00 -10.74 -3.78
C PHE A 27 18.00 -9.58 -3.84
N TYR A 28 17.73 -8.56 -4.65
CA TYR A 28 18.56 -7.35 -4.72
C TYR A 28 18.59 -6.60 -3.37
N PHE A 29 17.44 -6.38 -2.74
CA PHE A 29 17.39 -5.73 -1.43
C PHE A 29 17.89 -6.64 -0.29
N GLY A 30 17.70 -7.96 -0.39
CA GLY A 30 18.09 -8.93 0.65
C GLY A 30 19.59 -9.28 0.64
N CYS A 31 20.16 -9.57 -0.53
CA CYS A 31 21.56 -10.02 -0.64
C CYS A 31 22.54 -8.88 -0.92
N ILE A 32 22.20 -7.91 -1.78
CA ILE A 32 23.13 -6.84 -2.21
C ILE A 32 23.10 -5.66 -1.25
N LYS A 33 21.92 -5.27 -0.76
CA LYS A 33 21.78 -4.14 0.17
C LYS A 33 22.05 -4.51 1.63
N GLY A 34 22.54 -5.73 1.88
CA GLY A 34 23.09 -6.22 3.15
C GLY A 34 22.36 -5.68 4.37
N GLY A 35 21.23 -6.30 4.72
CA GLY A 35 20.46 -6.12 5.96
C GLY A 35 20.57 -4.75 6.62
N GLN A 36 19.50 -3.94 6.56
CA GLN A 36 19.37 -2.82 7.49
C GLN A 36 19.41 -3.38 8.93
N ASN A 37 20.60 -3.37 9.54
CA ASN A 37 20.98 -4.01 10.82
C ASN A 37 20.27 -3.38 12.04
N THR A 38 19.17 -2.66 11.83
CA THR A 38 18.38 -2.04 12.87
C THR A 38 16.93 -2.06 12.41
N VAL A 39 16.05 -2.67 13.20
CA VAL A 39 14.59 -2.76 12.97
C VAL A 39 14.01 -1.37 12.63
N THR A 40 14.53 -0.33 13.28
CA THR A 40 14.24 1.08 13.05
C THR A 40 14.59 1.57 11.65
N GLY A 41 15.68 1.09 11.04
CA GLY A 41 16.09 1.45 9.67
C GLY A 41 15.26 0.77 8.59
N TYR A 42 14.77 -0.44 8.87
CA TYR A 42 13.84 -1.19 8.02
C TYR A 42 12.41 -0.62 8.07
N LEU A 43 11.95 -0.23 9.26
CA LEU A 43 10.62 0.35 9.45
C LEU A 43 10.54 1.84 9.07
N LEU A 44 11.62 2.63 9.24
CA LEU A 44 11.60 4.08 8.96
C LEU A 44 12.36 4.50 7.70
N GLY A 45 13.01 3.58 6.97
CA GLY A 45 13.74 3.92 5.74
C GLY A 45 14.74 5.06 5.96
N SER A 46 15.58 4.94 6.99
CA SER A 46 16.64 5.91 7.31
C SER A 46 16.19 7.37 7.52
N LYS A 47 14.95 7.67 7.93
CA LYS A 47 14.49 9.05 8.28
C LYS A 47 14.78 10.13 7.21
N ARG A 48 15.16 9.69 6.00
CA ARG A 48 15.52 10.45 4.79
C ARG A 48 14.79 9.86 3.57
N MET A 49 13.79 9.01 3.78
CA MET A 49 12.89 8.64 2.69
C MET A 49 12.22 9.91 2.19
N THR A 50 12.45 10.22 0.92
CA THR A 50 11.80 11.33 0.23
C THR A 50 10.28 11.13 0.27
N VAL A 51 9.52 12.21 0.20
CA VAL A 51 8.05 12.16 0.29
C VAL A 51 7.44 11.30 -0.84
N PHE A 52 8.14 11.19 -1.97
CA PHE A 52 7.72 10.47 -3.17
C PHE A 52 7.49 8.95 -2.97
N PRO A 53 8.46 8.13 -2.50
CA PRO A 53 8.24 6.72 -2.22
C PRO A 53 7.18 6.47 -1.14
N ILE A 54 7.04 7.37 -0.18
CA ILE A 54 6.03 7.26 0.89
C ILE A 54 4.62 7.34 0.28
N ILE A 55 4.37 8.33 -0.58
CA ILE A 55 3.08 8.47 -1.27
C ILE A 55 2.84 7.27 -2.18
N MET A 56 3.85 6.80 -2.92
CA MET A 56 3.74 5.62 -3.78
C MET A 56 3.31 4.37 -3.01
N SER A 57 3.90 4.11 -1.84
CA SER A 57 3.48 3.01 -0.97
C SER A 57 2.05 3.18 -0.47
N LEU A 58 1.67 4.39 -0.05
CA LEU A 58 0.32 4.67 0.44
C LEU A 58 -0.73 4.41 -0.66
N VAL A 59 -0.49 4.89 -1.88
CA VAL A 59 -1.39 4.67 -3.02
C VAL A 59 -1.47 3.18 -3.37
N SER A 60 -0.34 2.48 -3.37
CA SER A 60 -0.28 1.04 -3.62
C SER A 60 -1.14 0.25 -2.64
N THR A 61 -1.07 0.57 -1.35
CA THR A 61 -1.88 -0.12 -0.31
C THR A 61 -3.39 0.13 -0.46
N ASN A 62 -3.81 1.23 -1.07
CA ASN A 62 -5.23 1.54 -1.24
C ASN A 62 -5.91 0.72 -2.36
N ILE A 63 -5.14 0.01 -3.20
CA ILE A 63 -5.69 -0.77 -4.31
C ILE A 63 -5.88 -2.22 -3.84
N SER A 64 -7.13 -2.62 -3.65
CA SER A 64 -7.51 -4.00 -3.33
C SER A 64 -8.35 -4.63 -4.44
N GLY A 65 -8.32 -5.96 -4.56
CA GLY A 65 -9.15 -6.70 -5.53
C GLY A 65 -10.65 -6.50 -5.31
N ILE A 66 -11.06 -6.22 -4.06
CA ILE A 66 -12.43 -5.86 -3.72
C ILE A 66 -12.81 -4.52 -4.37
N THR A 67 -11.91 -3.54 -4.38
CA THR A 67 -12.18 -2.26 -5.06
C THR A 67 -12.21 -2.45 -6.57
N LEU A 68 -11.30 -3.24 -7.13
CA LEU A 68 -11.19 -3.46 -8.57
C LEU A 68 -12.46 -4.09 -9.17
N LEU A 69 -13.03 -5.09 -8.50
CA LEU A 69 -14.25 -5.79 -8.97
C LEU A 69 -15.53 -5.27 -8.32
N GLY A 70 -15.45 -4.78 -7.08
CA GLY A 70 -16.60 -4.32 -6.30
C GLY A 70 -17.14 -2.99 -6.78
N MET A 71 -16.27 -2.02 -7.12
CA MET A 71 -16.69 -0.70 -7.60
C MET A 71 -17.59 -0.75 -8.86
N PRO A 72 -17.22 -1.46 -9.95
CA PRO A 72 -18.09 -1.58 -11.11
C PRO A 72 -19.36 -2.39 -10.80
N THR A 73 -19.27 -3.42 -9.95
CA THR A 73 -20.43 -4.21 -9.54
C THR A 73 -21.44 -3.38 -8.74
N GLU A 74 -20.95 -2.51 -7.86
CA GLU A 74 -21.76 -1.60 -7.04
C GLU A 74 -22.41 -0.51 -7.90
N VAL A 75 -21.66 0.09 -8.83
CA VAL A 75 -22.23 1.07 -9.78
C VAL A 75 -23.26 0.43 -10.72
N TYR A 76 -23.04 -0.82 -11.12
CA TYR A 76 -23.97 -1.55 -11.98
C TYR A 76 -25.29 -1.89 -11.27
N MET A 77 -25.25 -2.19 -9.97
CA MET A 77 -26.43 -2.59 -9.18
C MET A 77 -27.16 -1.42 -8.53
N PHE A 78 -26.43 -0.42 -8.01
CA PHE A 78 -26.96 0.66 -7.17
C PHE A 78 -26.80 2.07 -7.79
N GLY A 79 -26.21 2.18 -8.98
CA GLY A 79 -26.05 3.44 -9.71
C GLY A 79 -24.99 4.38 -9.12
N THR A 80 -25.19 5.69 -9.23
CA THR A 80 -24.21 6.75 -8.86
C THR A 80 -24.07 7.02 -7.36
N GLN A 81 -24.67 6.22 -6.47
CA GLN A 81 -24.60 6.44 -5.02
C GLN A 81 -23.17 6.35 -4.47
N PHE A 82 -22.33 5.50 -5.07
CA PHE A 82 -20.91 5.39 -4.71
C PHE A 82 -20.16 6.73 -4.81
N VAL A 83 -20.51 7.60 -5.76
CA VAL A 83 -19.86 8.90 -5.97
C VAL A 83 -20.06 9.82 -4.75
N MET A 84 -21.15 9.66 -3.99
CA MET A 84 -21.35 10.41 -2.75
C MET A 84 -20.33 10.04 -1.65
N SER A 85 -19.74 8.84 -1.70
CA SER A 85 -18.70 8.39 -0.75
C SER A 85 -17.34 9.07 -0.96
N ILE A 86 -17.14 9.73 -2.11
CA ILE A 86 -15.89 10.47 -2.41
C ILE A 86 -15.79 11.74 -1.55
N VAL A 87 -16.92 12.43 -1.32
CA VAL A 87 -16.98 13.65 -0.51
C VAL A 87 -16.50 13.43 0.93
N PRO A 88 -17.03 12.46 1.70
CA PRO A 88 -16.54 12.19 3.05
C PRO A 88 -15.10 11.66 3.05
N ALA A 89 -14.64 10.96 2.00
CA ALA A 89 -13.25 10.53 1.89
C ALA A 89 -12.27 11.71 1.80
N ILE A 90 -12.61 12.76 1.05
CA ILE A 90 -11.82 13.99 0.96
C ILE A 90 -11.79 14.72 2.31
N VAL A 91 -12.96 14.86 2.95
CA VAL A 91 -13.07 15.51 4.27
C VAL A 91 -12.26 14.75 5.32
N ALA A 92 -12.36 13.41 5.35
CA ALA A 92 -11.58 12.57 6.25
C ALA A 92 -10.07 12.73 6.00
N SER A 93 -9.63 12.82 4.74
CA SER A 93 -8.22 13.04 4.40
C SER A 93 -7.69 14.38 4.96
N ILE A 94 -8.47 15.46 4.82
CA ILE A 94 -8.13 16.78 5.37
C ILE A 94 -8.02 16.72 6.90
N ILE A 95 -8.97 16.06 7.57
CA ILE A 95 -8.95 15.89 9.03
C ILE A 95 -7.73 15.07 9.47
N ASN A 96 -7.37 14.01 8.74
CA ASN A 96 -6.17 13.21 9.02
C ASN A 96 -4.89 14.07 8.97
N VAL A 97 -4.75 14.92 7.95
CA VAL A 97 -3.57 15.80 7.82
C VAL A 97 -3.51 16.84 8.96
N ILE A 98 -4.65 17.38 9.39
CA ILE A 98 -4.67 18.45 10.39
C ILE A 98 -4.56 17.91 11.82
N ALA A 99 -5.21 16.78 12.13
CA ALA A 99 -5.26 16.26 13.50
C ALA A 99 -4.23 15.16 13.78
N ILE A 100 -4.03 14.22 12.84
CA ILE A 100 -3.18 13.05 13.05
C ILE A 100 -1.71 13.40 12.82
N LEU A 101 -1.40 14.19 11.78
CA LEU A 101 -0.02 14.58 11.49
C LEU A 101 0.70 15.33 12.63
N PRO A 102 0.12 16.34 13.32
CA PRO A 102 0.81 17.01 14.42
C PRO A 102 0.98 16.12 15.66
N VAL A 103 0.05 15.19 15.91
CA VAL A 103 0.15 14.23 17.01
C VAL A 103 1.31 13.24 16.79
N PHE A 104 1.45 12.73 15.57
CA PHE A 104 2.58 11.85 15.22
C PHE A 104 3.93 12.57 15.23
N TYR A 105 3.98 13.83 14.76
CA TYR A 105 5.22 14.59 14.74
C TYR A 105 5.71 14.98 16.13
N LYS A 106 4.79 15.24 17.08
CA LYS A 106 5.10 15.58 18.47
C LYS A 106 5.62 14.40 19.29
N LEU A 107 5.24 13.15 18.96
CA LEU A 107 5.62 11.98 19.74
C LEU A 107 6.88 11.27 19.25
N GLN A 108 7.34 11.46 18.00
CA GLN A 108 8.49 10.72 17.42
C GLN A 108 8.45 9.18 17.61
N LEU A 109 7.28 8.61 17.88
CA LEU A 109 7.14 7.18 18.10
C LEU A 109 6.88 6.47 16.78
N ILE A 110 7.63 5.39 16.60
CA ILE A 110 7.76 4.56 15.40
C ILE A 110 6.50 3.72 15.14
N SER A 111 5.55 3.75 16.08
CA SER A 111 4.38 2.89 16.12
C SER A 111 3.27 3.54 16.95
N LEU A 112 2.03 3.51 16.45
CA LEU A 112 0.81 3.92 17.16
C LEU A 112 0.65 3.25 18.53
N TYR A 113 1.29 2.09 18.73
CA TYR A 113 1.15 1.28 19.94
C TYR A 113 1.88 1.85 21.16
N GLU A 114 2.92 2.68 20.99
CA GLU A 114 3.60 3.26 22.16
C GLU A 114 2.77 4.35 22.84
N VAL A 115 1.89 5.02 22.09
CA VAL A 115 0.99 6.06 22.63
C VAL A 115 0.04 5.49 23.67
N SER A 116 -0.46 4.27 23.43
CA SER A 116 -1.37 3.59 24.36
C SER A 116 -0.66 2.97 25.57
N PHE A 117 0.65 2.69 25.46
CA PHE A 117 1.44 2.14 26.56
C PHE A 117 1.94 3.23 27.51
N ASN A 118 2.40 4.36 27.00
CA ASN A 118 2.89 5.48 27.81
C ASN A 118 1.74 6.21 28.56
N ALA A 119 0.53 6.22 28.01
CA ALA A 119 -0.64 6.79 28.67
C ALA A 119 -1.17 5.97 29.88
N LYS A 120 -0.55 4.83 30.21
CA LYS A 120 -0.99 3.93 31.29
C LYS A 120 0.01 3.83 32.47
N THR A 121 0.93 4.77 32.58
CA THR A 121 1.82 5.01 33.74
C THR A 121 1.76 6.46 34.14
#